data_AF-A0A3Q2CN87-F1
#
_entry.id   AF-A0A3Q2CN87-F1
#
_cell.length_a   1.000
_cell.length_b   1.000
_cell.length_c   1.000
_cell.angle_alpha   90.00
_cell.angle_beta   90.00
_cell.angle_gamma   90.00
#
_symmetry.space_group_name_H-M   'P 1'
#
loop_
_entity.id
_entity.type
_entity.pdbx_description
1 polymer ?
#
loop_
_entity_poly.entity_id
_entity_poly.type
_entity_poly.pdbx_seq_one_letter_code
_entity_poly.pdbx_strand_id
1 'polypeptide(L)'
;MCAAVYIVSTVTGYVLTSALLLKCPTLLHWRKRERFLSRHISHRGGAAENLENTMTAFKHAVDIGTDMLELDCHLTKDEQVVVSHDANLKRVCGVDAKISDLAYHEYIGRVLIAVQHIGEPVILWVSSNHTGNYHQVQE
;
A
#
# COMPACT_ATOMS: atom_id res chain seq x y z
N MET A 1 30.18 -45.24 -19.58
CA MET A 1 29.29 -44.33 -20.36
C MET A 1 29.94 -42.95 -20.38
N CYS A 2 29.99 -42.27 -21.53
CA CYS A 2 30.84 -41.09 -21.76
C CYS A 2 30.20 -39.80 -21.23
N ALA A 3 31.00 -38.90 -20.64
CA ALA A 3 30.56 -37.59 -20.11
C ALA A 3 29.78 -36.74 -21.14
N ALA A 4 30.14 -36.86 -22.42
CA ALA A 4 29.46 -36.20 -23.51
C ALA A 4 27.96 -36.53 -23.60
N VAL A 5 27.58 -37.77 -23.28
CA VAL A 5 26.17 -38.20 -23.33
C VAL A 5 25.33 -37.49 -22.27
N TYR A 6 25.90 -37.28 -21.07
CA TYR A 6 25.22 -36.57 -19.98
C TYR A 6 25.10 -35.06 -20.25
N ILE A 7 26.11 -34.46 -20.88
CA ILE A 7 26.07 -33.03 -21.25
C ILE A 7 24.99 -32.81 -22.31
N VAL A 8 24.97 -33.62 -23.37
CA VAL A 8 23.99 -33.51 -24.45
C VAL A 8 22.57 -33.73 -23.94
N SER A 9 22.34 -34.73 -23.07
CA SER A 9 21.00 -34.98 -22.52
C SER A 9 20.52 -33.84 -21.62
N THR A 10 21.40 -33.27 -20.79
CA THR A 10 21.05 -32.15 -19.89
C THR A 10 20.71 -30.88 -20.68
N VAL A 11 21.53 -30.53 -21.68
CA VAL A 11 21.30 -29.35 -22.52
C VAL A 11 20.01 -29.51 -23.34
N THR A 12 19.80 -30.69 -23.94
CA THR A 12 18.59 -30.97 -24.73
C THR A 12 17.35 -30.90 -23.84
N GLY A 13 17.41 -31.49 -22.63
CA GLY A 13 16.34 -31.41 -21.65
C GLY A 13 16.01 -29.97 -21.27
N TYR A 14 17.02 -29.16 -20.95
CA TYR A 14 16.85 -27.73 -20.62
C TYR A 14 16.19 -26.93 -21.75
N VAL A 15 16.64 -27.11 -23.00
CA VAL A 15 16.08 -26.40 -24.15
C VAL A 15 14.63 -26.80 -24.38
N LEU A 16 14.31 -28.09 -24.29
CA LEU A 16 12.94 -28.58 -24.48
C LEU A 16 11.99 -28.11 -23.39
N THR A 17 12.39 -28.19 -22.11
CA THR A 17 11.55 -27.72 -21.00
C THR A 17 11.38 -26.20 -21.05
N SER A 18 12.43 -25.45 -21.39
CA SER A 18 12.34 -23.99 -21.57
C SER A 18 11.40 -23.62 -22.72
N ALA A 19 11.48 -24.31 -23.86
CA ALA A 19 10.57 -24.09 -24.98
C ALA A 19 9.11 -24.45 -24.63
N LEU A 20 8.91 -25.52 -23.85
CA LEU A 20 7.60 -25.93 -23.35
C LEU A 20 7.01 -24.88 -22.39
N LEU A 21 7.79 -24.39 -21.44
CA LEU A 21 7.35 -23.37 -20.47
C LEU A 21 7.11 -22.01 -21.15
N LEU A 22 7.87 -21.67 -22.19
CA LEU A 22 7.66 -20.45 -22.96
C LEU A 22 6.39 -20.52 -23.81
N LYS A 23 6.08 -21.69 -24.41
CA LYS A 23 4.85 -21.90 -25.19
C LYS A 23 3.62 -22.07 -24.32
N CYS A 24 3.77 -22.69 -23.16
CA CYS A 24 2.70 -23.00 -22.22
C CYS A 24 3.01 -22.40 -20.84
N PRO A 25 3.06 -21.07 -20.71
CA PRO A 25 3.41 -20.42 -19.44
C PRO A 25 2.43 -20.79 -18.32
N THR A 26 1.19 -21.14 -18.66
CA THR A 26 0.12 -21.59 -17.76
C THR A 26 0.42 -22.89 -17.02
N LEU A 27 1.46 -23.65 -17.43
CA LEU A 27 1.93 -24.83 -16.70
C LEU A 27 2.57 -24.46 -15.36
N LEU A 28 3.26 -23.31 -15.30
CA LEU A 28 3.92 -22.83 -14.09
C LEU A 28 3.06 -21.84 -13.31
N HIS A 29 2.34 -20.96 -14.02
CA HIS A 29 1.44 -20.02 -13.37
C HIS A 29 0.06 -20.66 -13.23
N TRP A 30 -0.25 -21.16 -12.03
CA TRP A 30 -1.64 -21.40 -11.68
C TRP A 30 -2.40 -20.07 -11.73
N ARG A 31 -3.50 -20.05 -12.47
CA ARG A 31 -4.40 -18.90 -12.51
C ARG A 31 -4.92 -18.66 -11.10
N LYS A 32 -4.50 -17.55 -10.49
CA LYS A 32 -4.99 -17.14 -9.18
C LYS A 32 -6.50 -16.95 -9.28
N ARG A 33 -7.26 -17.69 -8.47
CA ARG A 33 -8.71 -17.49 -8.36
C ARG A 33 -8.91 -16.22 -7.54
N GLU A 34 -9.37 -15.16 -8.16
CA GLU A 34 -9.71 -13.94 -7.44
C GLU A 34 -10.84 -14.22 -6.46
N ARG A 35 -10.59 -13.98 -5.17
CA ARG A 35 -11.55 -14.26 -4.08
C ARG A 35 -12.66 -13.21 -4.00
N PHE A 36 -12.42 -12.05 -4.59
CA PHE A 36 -13.34 -10.92 -4.64
C PHE A 36 -13.23 -10.24 -6.00
N LEU A 37 -14.33 -9.69 -6.48
CA LEU A 37 -14.38 -8.85 -7.67
C LEU A 37 -14.57 -7.42 -7.19
N SER A 38 -13.61 -6.55 -7.49
CA SER A 38 -13.75 -5.10 -7.27
C SER A 38 -13.92 -4.45 -8.64
N ARG A 39 -15.02 -3.71 -8.81
CA ARG A 39 -15.30 -2.91 -10.01
C ARG A 39 -14.80 -1.47 -9.83
N HIS A 40 -14.79 -1.00 -8.59
CA HIS A 40 -14.34 0.34 -8.22
C HIS A 40 -13.39 0.29 -7.03
N ILE A 41 -12.21 0.89 -7.21
CA ILE A 41 -11.17 1.03 -6.19
C ILE A 41 -10.89 2.52 -6.03
N SER A 42 -11.12 3.06 -4.83
CA SER A 42 -10.85 4.46 -4.54
C SER A 42 -9.36 4.65 -4.21
N HIS A 43 -8.61 5.16 -5.19
CA HIS A 43 -7.18 5.46 -5.08
C HIS A 43 -6.94 6.51 -3.98
N ARG A 44 -6.12 6.14 -2.98
CA ARG A 44 -5.81 6.89 -1.75
C ARG A 44 -7.04 7.40 -1.03
N GLY A 45 -8.10 6.59 -1.03
CA GLY A 45 -9.39 6.94 -0.44
C GLY A 45 -10.22 7.92 -1.26
N GLY A 46 -9.94 8.12 -2.55
CA GLY A 46 -10.66 9.09 -3.37
C GLY A 46 -9.98 10.46 -3.41
N ALA A 47 -8.66 10.46 -3.67
CA ALA A 47 -7.83 11.67 -3.71
C ALA A 47 -8.27 12.76 -4.71
N ALA A 48 -9.17 12.44 -5.64
CA ALA A 48 -9.77 13.42 -6.54
C ALA A 48 -10.89 14.25 -5.87
N GLU A 49 -11.50 13.72 -4.81
CA GLU A 49 -12.67 14.30 -4.14
C GLU A 49 -12.30 14.88 -2.77
N ASN A 50 -11.33 14.28 -2.09
CA ASN A 50 -10.87 14.68 -0.77
C ASN A 50 -9.34 14.62 -0.67
N LEU A 51 -8.80 15.12 0.44
CA LEU A 51 -7.37 15.01 0.73
C LEU A 51 -6.95 13.54 0.80
N GLU A 52 -5.95 13.17 -0.01
CA GLU A 52 -5.47 11.80 -0.14
C GLU A 52 -5.07 11.17 1.21
N ASN A 53 -5.29 9.87 1.35
CA ASN A 53 -4.84 9.09 2.51
C ASN A 53 -5.32 9.68 3.87
N THR A 54 -6.52 10.28 3.89
CA THR A 54 -7.17 10.80 5.11
C THR A 54 -8.42 9.98 5.47
N MET A 55 -8.80 9.98 6.75
CA MET A 55 -10.04 9.32 7.19
C MET A 55 -11.27 9.95 6.55
N THR A 56 -11.23 11.26 6.29
CA THR A 56 -12.31 11.97 5.58
C THR A 56 -12.49 11.42 4.16
N ALA A 57 -11.40 11.23 3.42
CA ALA A 57 -11.44 10.63 2.10
C ALA A 57 -11.97 9.18 2.16
N PHE A 58 -11.44 8.37 3.07
CA PHE A 58 -11.89 6.99 3.23
C PHE A 58 -13.38 6.88 3.58
N LYS A 59 -13.88 7.69 4.53
CA LYS A 59 -15.31 7.74 4.87
C LYS A 59 -16.15 8.12 3.66
N HIS A 60 -15.78 9.19 2.95
CA HIS A 60 -16.50 9.64 1.77
C HIS A 60 -16.56 8.58 0.67
N ALA A 61 -15.45 7.90 0.39
CA ALA A 61 -15.39 6.83 -0.60
C ALA A 61 -16.28 5.63 -0.22
N VAL A 62 -16.37 5.30 1.07
CA VAL A 62 -17.30 4.29 1.58
C VAL A 62 -18.74 4.75 1.43
N ASP A 63 -19.05 6.01 1.75
CA ASP A 63 -20.40 6.59 1.64
C ASP A 63 -20.90 6.61 0.19
N ILE A 64 -20.01 6.79 -0.79
CA ILE A 64 -20.32 6.71 -2.23
C ILE A 64 -20.50 5.25 -2.71
N GLY A 65 -20.09 4.26 -1.90
CA GLY A 65 -20.24 2.84 -2.22
C GLY A 65 -19.09 2.27 -3.05
N THR A 66 -17.85 2.67 -2.76
CA THR A 66 -16.67 2.02 -3.36
C THR A 66 -16.53 0.56 -2.92
N ASP A 67 -16.01 -0.32 -3.80
CA ASP A 67 -15.83 -1.73 -3.45
C ASP A 67 -14.55 -1.95 -2.62
N MET A 68 -13.54 -1.11 -2.83
CA MET A 68 -12.24 -1.23 -2.17
C MET A 68 -11.56 0.13 -2.01
N LEU A 69 -10.82 0.30 -0.92
CA LEU A 69 -9.93 1.43 -0.70
C LEU A 69 -8.51 1.02 -1.04
N GLU A 70 -7.81 1.85 -1.80
CA GLU A 70 -6.36 1.78 -1.94
C GLU A 70 -5.72 2.85 -1.08
N LEU A 71 -4.57 2.51 -0.49
CA LEU A 71 -3.80 3.39 0.39
C LEU A 71 -2.32 3.00 0.33
N ASP A 72 -1.46 3.95 0.66
CA ASP A 72 -0.01 3.79 0.67
C ASP A 72 0.52 3.75 2.10
N CYS A 73 1.39 2.80 2.40
CA CYS A 73 1.98 2.65 3.74
C CYS A 73 3.49 2.88 3.74
N HIS A 74 3.99 3.51 4.81
CA HIS A 74 5.41 3.57 5.17
C HIS A 74 5.63 3.11 6.61
N LEU A 75 6.87 2.78 6.93
CA LEU A 75 7.32 2.52 8.28
C LEU A 75 8.05 3.73 8.85
N THR A 76 7.74 4.06 10.09
CA THR A 76 8.48 5.04 10.89
C THR A 76 9.78 4.44 11.45
N LYS A 77 10.62 5.28 12.06
CA LYS A 77 11.86 4.86 12.72
C LYS A 77 11.63 3.84 13.85
N ASP A 78 10.50 3.97 14.54
CA ASP A 78 10.04 3.08 15.62
C ASP A 78 9.06 2.00 15.12
N GLU A 79 9.18 1.64 13.83
CA GLU A 79 8.50 0.52 13.16
C GLU A 79 6.96 0.58 13.21
N GLN A 80 6.39 1.77 13.34
CA GLN A 80 4.94 1.97 13.23
C GLN A 80 4.53 2.13 11.77
N VAL A 81 3.42 1.50 11.39
CA VAL A 81 2.86 1.62 10.03
C VAL A 81 2.03 2.89 9.96
N VAL A 82 2.34 3.75 8.99
CA VAL A 82 1.63 5.00 8.76
C VAL A 82 1.21 5.13 7.30
N VAL A 83 0.09 5.82 7.07
CA VAL A 83 -0.45 6.03 5.71
C VAL A 83 0.11 7.33 5.12
N SER A 84 0.84 7.22 4.01
CA SER A 84 1.34 8.33 3.21
C SER A 84 1.79 7.81 1.85
N HIS A 85 1.55 8.55 0.78
CA HIS A 85 2.12 8.16 -0.52
C HIS A 85 3.62 8.45 -0.58
N ASP A 86 4.02 9.66 -0.21
CA ASP A 86 5.39 10.11 -0.31
C ASP A 86 6.20 9.63 0.90
N ALA A 87 7.47 9.29 0.67
CA ALA A 87 8.41 8.97 1.74
C ALA A 87 8.83 10.21 2.57
N ASN A 88 8.60 11.42 2.05
CA ASN A 88 8.90 12.69 2.72
C ASN A 88 7.62 13.52 2.87
N LEU A 89 7.47 14.18 4.02
CA LEU A 89 6.25 14.91 4.42
C LEU A 89 6.12 16.29 3.77
N LYS A 90 7.06 16.73 2.95
CA LYS A 90 7.13 18.11 2.44
C LYS A 90 5.94 18.49 1.57
N ARG A 91 5.48 17.60 0.69
CA ARG A 91 4.35 17.90 -0.21
C ARG A 91 3.03 18.02 0.54
N VAL A 92 2.76 17.06 1.42
CA VAL A 92 1.46 16.90 2.09
C VAL A 92 1.36 17.69 3.39
N CYS A 93 2.48 17.91 4.08
CA CYS A 93 2.51 18.49 5.43
C CYS A 93 3.43 19.71 5.54
N GLY A 94 4.19 20.04 4.50
CA GLY A 94 5.15 21.15 4.51
C GLY A 94 6.42 20.89 5.34
N VAL A 95 6.56 19.71 5.93
CA VAL A 95 7.72 19.34 6.77
C VAL A 95 8.75 18.60 5.92
N ASP A 96 9.95 19.16 5.78
CA ASP A 96 11.02 18.52 5.03
C ASP A 96 11.74 17.44 5.87
N ALA A 97 11.05 16.33 6.07
CA ALA A 97 11.54 15.17 6.80
C ALA A 97 11.04 13.87 6.16
N LYS A 98 11.88 12.83 6.19
CA LYS A 98 11.51 11.48 5.74
C LYS A 98 10.81 10.72 6.85
N ILE A 99 9.78 9.96 6.50
CA ILE A 99 8.99 9.17 7.45
C ILE A 99 9.87 8.13 8.18
N SER A 100 10.81 7.51 7.46
CA SER A 100 11.75 6.52 8.00
C SER A 100 12.66 7.06 9.11
N ASP A 101 12.83 8.38 9.18
CA ASP A 101 13.79 9.02 10.08
C ASP A 101 13.09 9.54 11.36
N LEU A 102 11.76 9.52 11.38
CA LEU A 102 10.92 10.08 12.44
C LEU A 102 10.32 8.96 13.31
N ALA A 103 10.29 9.16 14.62
CA ALA A 103 9.50 8.32 15.52
C ALA A 103 8.02 8.75 15.51
N TYR A 104 7.10 7.80 15.60
CA TYR A 104 5.67 8.06 15.49
C TYR A 104 5.17 9.03 16.57
N HIS A 105 5.58 8.78 17.82
CA HIS A 105 5.16 9.56 18.99
C HIS A 105 5.66 11.01 18.99
N GLU A 106 6.76 11.29 18.29
CA GLU A 106 7.45 12.58 18.36
C GLU A 106 6.89 13.57 17.33
N TYR A 107 6.57 13.08 16.12
CA TYR A 107 6.18 13.96 15.00
C TYR A 107 4.97 13.48 14.16
N ILE A 108 4.70 12.18 14.09
CA ILE A 108 3.82 11.63 13.05
C ILE A 108 2.38 11.42 13.54
N GLY A 109 2.17 11.12 14.82
CA GLY A 109 0.83 10.88 15.37
C GLY A 109 -0.15 12.06 15.32
N ARG A 110 0.29 13.22 14.82
CA ARG A 110 -0.54 14.41 14.59
C ARG A 110 -0.89 14.64 13.12
N VAL A 111 -0.18 13.97 12.21
CA VAL A 111 -0.09 14.35 10.79
C VAL A 111 -0.51 13.20 9.87
N LEU A 112 -0.15 11.96 10.22
CA LEU A 112 -0.48 10.77 9.44
C LEU A 112 -1.38 9.82 10.22
N ILE A 113 -2.15 9.03 9.49
CA ILE A 113 -2.95 7.95 10.06
C ILE A 113 -2.03 6.78 10.37
N ALA A 114 -1.96 6.35 11.63
CA ALA A 114 -1.39 5.05 11.96
C ALA A 114 -2.35 3.92 11.57
N VAL A 115 -1.80 2.87 10.99
CA VAL A 115 -2.50 1.61 10.73
C VAL A 115 -2.28 0.71 11.95
N GLN A 116 -3.20 0.74 12.92
CA GLN A 116 -3.11 -0.14 14.09
C GLN A 116 -3.55 -1.57 13.75
N HIS A 117 -2.87 -2.55 14.34
CA HIS A 117 -3.21 -3.96 14.25
C HIS A 117 -4.67 -4.22 14.66
N ILE A 118 -5.35 -5.07 13.88
CA ILE A 118 -6.78 -5.36 13.89
C ILE A 118 -7.27 -5.71 15.31
N GLY A 119 -8.14 -4.88 15.91
CA GLY A 119 -8.77 -5.19 17.21
C GLY A 119 -9.53 -4.05 17.91
N GLU A 120 -9.17 -2.79 17.70
CA GLU A 120 -9.82 -1.62 18.34
C GLU A 120 -9.95 -0.47 17.32
N PRO A 121 -11.09 0.26 17.25
CA PRO A 121 -11.23 1.40 16.35
C PRO A 121 -10.40 2.57 16.87
N VAL A 122 -9.26 2.85 16.23
CA VAL A 122 -8.49 4.06 16.53
C VAL A 122 -9.06 5.23 15.74
N ILE A 123 -9.76 6.12 16.43
CA ILE A 123 -10.10 7.46 15.95
C ILE A 123 -8.78 8.25 15.86
N LEU A 124 -8.30 8.50 14.63
CA LEU A 124 -7.10 9.29 14.39
C LEU A 124 -7.46 10.71 13.97
N TRP A 125 -7.07 11.64 14.84
CA TRP A 125 -7.16 13.08 14.64
C TRP A 125 -6.05 13.56 13.73
N VAL A 126 -6.41 14.24 12.63
CA VAL A 126 -5.49 15.12 11.92
C VAL A 126 -5.45 16.44 12.69
N SER A 127 -4.31 16.81 13.26
CA SER A 127 -4.11 18.09 13.96
C SER A 127 -3.04 18.88 13.23
N SER A 128 -3.42 20.03 12.64
CA SER A 128 -2.49 20.96 12.00
C SER A 128 -2.27 22.21 12.86
N ASN A 129 -1.04 22.72 12.86
CA ASN A 129 -0.43 23.56 13.90
C ASN A 129 -0.86 25.05 13.94
N HIS A 130 -0.75 25.60 15.16
CA HIS A 130 -0.37 26.99 15.52
C HIS A 130 -1.27 28.20 15.19
N THR A 131 -2.45 28.06 14.55
CA THR A 131 -3.30 29.24 14.26
C THR A 131 -4.75 29.18 14.75
N GLY A 132 -5.11 28.20 15.58
CA GLY A 132 -6.21 28.36 16.53
C GLY A 132 -7.61 28.65 15.96
N ASN A 133 -7.98 28.12 14.78
CA ASN A 133 -9.36 28.19 14.30
C ASN A 133 -9.87 26.80 13.91
N TYR A 134 -10.94 26.36 14.58
CA TYR A 134 -11.58 25.05 14.41
C TYR A 134 -12.98 25.20 13.83
N HIS A 135 -13.37 24.26 12.98
CA HIS A 135 -14.73 23.75 12.93
C HIS A 135 -14.68 22.24 13.19
N GLN A 136 -15.32 21.80 14.27
CA GLN A 136 -15.58 20.39 14.51
C GLN A 136 -16.54 19.85 13.45
N VAL A 137 -16.23 18.69 12.88
CA VAL A 137 -17.26 17.82 12.32
C VAL A 137 -17.21 16.52 13.13
N GLN A 138 -17.99 16.53 14.21
CA GLN A 138 -18.44 15.32 14.91
C GLN A 138 -19.52 14.67 14.06
N GLU A 139 -19.33 13.39 13.71
CA GLU A 139 -20.35 12.34 13.80
C GLU A 139 -19.65 11.02 14.15
#